data_AF-A0A6J8C5Y1-F1
#
_entry.id   AF-A0A6J8C5Y1-F1
#
_cell.length_a   1.000
_cell.length_b   1.000
_cell.length_c   1.000
_cell.angle_alpha   90.00
_cell.angle_beta   90.00
_cell.angle_gamma   90.00
#
_symmetry.space_group_name_H-M   'P 1'
#
loop_
_entity.id
_entity.type
_entity.pdbx_description
1 polymer ?
#
loop_
_entity_poly.entity_id
_entity_poly.type
_entity_poly.pdbx_seq_one_letter_code
_entity_poly.pdbx_strand_id
1 'polypeptide(L)'
;MADNVPVASAANSNQVQNAEQGADQARPGFFGTLKTLVVRMLFIYMISSFFRRSSTPTTGTEGQPEKQYSQNLYPKNLQMDLYMYLSEQETFTDFDNENALVWKKTGLMYGDWTSGPNGDGSYEKSMEIDTPEIYICSIIYMSKKATDMNRKNN
;
A
#
# COMPACT_ATOMS: atom_id res chain seq x y z
N MET A 1 21.55 -45.22 -36.66
CA MET A 1 21.13 -44.30 -35.59
C MET A 1 20.75 -42.99 -36.23
N ALA A 2 19.50 -42.58 -36.07
CA ALA A 2 18.97 -41.29 -36.54
C ALA A 2 18.88 -40.36 -35.34
N ASP A 3 19.42 -39.15 -35.46
CA ASP A 3 19.21 -38.09 -34.49
C ASP A 3 18.01 -37.23 -34.91
N ASN A 4 16.97 -37.27 -34.07
CA ASN A 4 15.92 -36.26 -33.93
C ASN A 4 16.57 -34.89 -33.67
N VAL A 5 16.07 -33.76 -34.17
CA VAL A 5 14.83 -33.08 -33.76
C VAL A 5 14.55 -31.97 -34.79
N PRO A 6 13.27 -31.70 -35.15
CA PRO A 6 12.88 -30.31 -35.33
C PRO A 6 11.80 -29.87 -34.33
N VAL A 7 12.09 -28.71 -33.74
CA VAL A 7 11.33 -27.93 -32.77
C VAL A 7 9.94 -27.57 -33.31
N ALA A 8 8.94 -27.80 -32.47
CA ALA A 8 7.59 -27.27 -32.63
C ALA A 8 7.58 -25.75 -32.43
N SER A 9 7.05 -25.03 -33.40
CA SER A 9 6.66 -23.62 -33.25
C SER A 9 5.19 -23.49 -33.63
N ALA A 10 4.33 -23.56 -32.63
CA ALA A 10 2.97 -23.06 -32.72
C ALA A 10 3.02 -21.54 -32.84
N ALA A 11 2.55 -20.99 -33.96
CA ALA A 11 2.25 -19.58 -34.10
C ALA A 11 0.78 -19.42 -34.49
N ASN A 12 0.09 -18.78 -33.57
CA ASN A 12 -1.34 -18.62 -33.45
C ASN A 12 -1.92 -17.74 -34.56
N SER A 13 -3.06 -18.18 -35.07
CA SER A 13 -4.02 -17.42 -35.85
C SER A 13 -4.44 -16.12 -35.16
N ASN A 14 -4.30 -15.00 -35.86
CA ASN A 14 -5.24 -13.89 -35.73
C ASN A 14 -5.43 -13.25 -37.11
N GLN A 15 -6.44 -13.74 -37.81
CA GLN A 15 -7.11 -13.01 -38.86
C GLN A 15 -8.01 -11.96 -38.20
N VAL A 16 -7.88 -10.71 -38.63
CA VAL A 16 -8.98 -9.74 -38.61
C VAL A 16 -9.05 -9.11 -40.00
N GLN A 17 -10.01 -9.63 -40.77
CA GLN A 17 -10.70 -8.97 -41.89
C GLN A 17 -11.41 -7.70 -41.36
N ASN A 18 -11.75 -6.64 -42.09
CA ASN A 18 -11.67 -6.21 -43.49
C ASN A 18 -12.22 -4.76 -43.45
N ALA A 19 -11.71 -3.84 -44.28
CA ALA A 19 -12.52 -2.80 -44.92
C ALA A 19 -11.74 -2.17 -46.07
N GLU A 20 -12.25 -2.41 -47.28
CA GLU A 20 -11.83 -1.88 -48.58
C GLU A 20 -11.73 -0.35 -48.63
N GLN A 21 -10.81 0.16 -49.47
CA GLN A 21 -11.15 0.89 -50.69
C GLN A 21 -9.91 1.46 -51.40
N GLY A 22 -9.82 1.18 -52.71
CA GLY A 22 -9.53 2.20 -53.72
C GLY A 22 -8.07 2.55 -53.98
N ALA A 23 -7.63 2.20 -55.19
CA ALA A 23 -6.38 2.65 -55.80
C ALA A 23 -6.26 4.18 -55.84
N ASP A 24 -5.08 4.70 -55.50
CA ASP A 24 -4.25 5.43 -56.46
C ASP A 24 -2.90 5.75 -55.82
N GLN A 25 -1.83 5.35 -56.50
CA GLN A 25 -0.45 5.71 -56.19
C GLN A 25 -0.22 7.18 -56.57
N ALA A 26 -0.97 8.09 -55.95
CA ALA A 26 -0.68 9.51 -56.01
C ALA A 26 0.48 9.78 -55.06
N ARG A 27 1.62 10.23 -55.60
CA ARG A 27 2.71 10.82 -54.82
C ARG A 27 2.08 11.64 -53.69
N PRO A 28 2.41 11.39 -52.40
CA PRO A 28 1.77 12.10 -51.31
C PRO A 28 1.96 13.59 -51.58
N GLY A 29 0.86 14.26 -51.93
CA GLY A 29 0.88 15.69 -52.21
C GLY A 29 1.47 16.34 -50.97
N PHE A 30 2.36 17.32 -51.15
CA PHE A 30 3.04 18.01 -50.06
C PHE A 30 2.05 18.45 -48.95
N PHE A 31 0.82 18.76 -49.36
CA PHE A 31 -0.31 19.07 -48.49
C PHE A 31 -0.82 17.90 -47.63
N GLY A 32 -0.86 16.68 -48.15
CA GLY A 32 -1.21 15.48 -47.40
C GLY A 32 -0.17 15.15 -46.32
N THR A 33 1.11 15.24 -46.67
CA THR A 33 2.22 15.05 -45.71
C THR A 33 2.23 16.13 -44.63
N LEU A 34 1.97 17.39 -45.00
CA LEU A 34 1.88 18.51 -44.05
C LEU A 34 0.69 18.34 -43.10
N LYS A 35 -0.46 17.90 -43.60
CA LYS A 35 -1.65 17.65 -42.78
C LYS A 35 -1.39 16.55 -41.74
N THR A 36 -0.72 15.46 -42.12
CA THR A 36 -0.34 14.40 -41.16
C THR A 36 0.70 14.89 -40.14
N LEU A 37 1.63 15.76 -40.52
CA LEU A 37 2.63 16.34 -39.61
C LEU A 37 1.97 17.23 -38.55
N VAL A 38 1.04 18.11 -38.96
CA VAL A 38 0.31 19.00 -38.04
C VAL A 38 -0.52 18.21 -37.04
N VAL A 39 -1.23 17.18 -37.48
CA VAL A 39 -2.02 16.31 -36.60
C VAL A 39 -1.11 15.60 -35.59
N ARG A 40 0.03 15.06 -36.03
CA ARG A 40 1.02 14.43 -35.11
C ARG A 40 1.57 15.43 -34.08
N MET A 41 1.87 16.66 -34.49
CA MET A 41 2.33 17.71 -33.57
C MET A 41 1.27 18.09 -32.53
N LEU A 42 0.00 18.15 -32.93
CA LEU A 42 -1.12 18.39 -32.01
C LEU A 42 -1.25 17.28 -30.96
N PHE A 43 -1.20 16.01 -31.37
CA PHE A 43 -1.27 14.87 -30.45
C PHE A 43 -0.08 14.82 -29.51
N ILE A 44 1.15 15.04 -30.00
CA ILE A 44 2.35 15.10 -29.16
C ILE A 44 2.24 16.25 -28.14
N TYR A 45 1.73 17.42 -28.55
CA TYR A 45 1.51 18.54 -27.65
C TYR A 45 0.45 18.23 -26.59
N MET A 46 -0.67 17.60 -26.96
CA MET A 46 -1.73 17.22 -26.04
C MET A 46 -1.23 16.24 -24.98
N ILE A 47 -0.51 15.19 -25.39
CA ILE A 47 0.07 14.19 -24.48
C ILE A 47 1.16 14.85 -23.60
N SER A 48 2.03 15.67 -24.19
CA SER A 48 3.07 16.39 -23.44
C SER A 48 2.49 17.38 -22.43
N SER A 49 1.34 18.00 -22.71
CA SER A 49 0.64 18.90 -21.79
C SER A 49 0.17 18.18 -20.52
N PHE A 50 -0.26 16.92 -20.66
CA PHE A 50 -0.61 16.08 -19.51
C PHE A 50 0.63 15.68 -18.68
N PHE A 51 1.78 15.41 -19.32
CA PHE A 51 3.00 15.03 -18.59
C PHE A 51 3.82 16.21 -18.04
N ARG A 52 3.71 17.41 -18.60
CA ARG A 52 4.36 18.64 -18.10
C ARG A 52 3.78 19.17 -16.78
N ARG A 53 2.66 18.61 -16.30
CA ARG A 53 2.13 18.87 -14.95
C ARG A 53 2.74 17.97 -13.87
N SER A 54 3.60 17.02 -14.23
CA SER A 54 4.39 16.29 -13.23
C SER A 54 5.56 17.18 -12.77
N SER A 55 5.44 17.61 -11.52
CA SER A 55 6.31 18.47 -10.75
C SER A 55 7.81 18.17 -10.92
N THR A 56 8.56 19.18 -11.36
CA THR A 56 9.97 19.32 -10.98
C THR A 56 10.05 19.33 -9.45
N PRO A 57 10.94 18.55 -8.80
CA PRO A 57 11.22 18.76 -7.38
C PRO A 57 11.95 20.10 -7.26
N THR A 58 11.21 21.15 -6.89
CA THR A 58 11.79 22.45 -6.57
C THR A 58 12.59 22.30 -5.30
N THR A 59 13.91 22.21 -5.44
CA THR A 59 14.83 22.39 -4.32
C THR A 59 14.66 23.82 -3.81
N GLY A 60 14.10 23.97 -2.61
CA GLY A 60 14.18 25.17 -1.78
C GLY A 60 13.54 26.44 -2.35
N THR A 61 12.29 26.72 -1.98
CA THR A 61 11.82 28.11 -1.87
C THR A 61 10.81 28.20 -0.74
N GLU A 62 11.11 29.09 0.21
CA GLU A 62 10.31 29.41 1.39
C GLU A 62 8.85 29.69 1.01
N GLY A 63 7.90 29.01 1.67
CA GLY A 63 6.49 29.41 1.67
C GLY A 63 5.46 28.48 1.03
N GLN A 64 5.80 27.28 0.57
CA GLN A 64 4.77 26.27 0.26
C GLN A 64 4.54 25.37 1.46
N PRO A 65 3.27 25.06 1.84
CA PRO A 65 3.01 24.08 2.88
C PRO A 65 3.59 22.76 2.40
N GLU A 66 4.58 22.28 3.13
CA GLU A 66 5.23 21.01 2.91
C GLU A 66 4.13 19.96 2.75
N LYS A 67 4.08 19.28 1.60
CA LYS A 67 3.13 18.19 1.39
C LYS A 67 3.40 17.16 2.48
N GLN A 68 2.57 17.13 3.51
CA GLN A 68 2.63 16.12 4.55
C GLN A 68 2.31 14.79 3.90
N TYR A 69 3.37 14.05 3.57
CA TYR A 69 3.26 12.64 3.28
C TYR A 69 2.68 11.93 4.50
N SER A 70 1.95 10.83 4.27
CA SER A 70 1.50 9.98 5.37
C SER A 70 2.71 9.48 6.16
N GLN A 71 2.93 10.08 7.33
CA GLN A 71 3.95 9.65 8.26
C GLN A 71 3.36 8.60 9.18
N ASN A 72 4.19 7.64 9.56
CA ASN A 72 3.82 6.67 10.57
C ASN A 72 3.55 7.40 11.90
N LEU A 73 2.43 7.09 12.56
CA LEU A 73 2.07 7.69 13.84
C LEU A 73 3.06 7.28 14.96
N TYR A 74 3.76 6.16 14.76
CA TYR A 74 4.70 5.61 15.74
C TYR A 74 6.11 5.44 15.14
N PRO A 75 7.17 5.91 15.84
CA PRO A 75 8.53 5.67 15.40
C PRO A 75 8.89 4.18 15.52
N LYS A 76 9.78 3.72 14.65
CA LYS A 76 10.36 2.37 14.75
C LYS A 76 11.02 2.17 16.12
N ASN A 77 10.89 0.96 16.67
CA ASN A 77 11.39 0.57 18.01
C ASN A 77 10.69 1.28 19.18
N LEU A 78 9.48 1.81 18.97
CA LEU A 78 8.67 2.29 20.09
C LEU A 78 8.23 1.10 20.94
N GLN A 79 8.52 1.15 22.24
CA GLN A 79 8.05 0.15 23.18
C GLN A 79 6.56 0.38 23.51
N MET A 80 5.77 -0.67 23.30
CA MET A 80 4.32 -0.68 23.49
C MET A 80 3.90 -1.87 24.32
N ASP A 81 2.78 -1.72 25.02
CA ASP A 81 2.14 -2.77 25.78
C ASP A 81 0.72 -2.98 25.24
N LEU A 82 0.35 -4.24 25.00
CA LEU A 82 -0.96 -4.66 24.53
C LEU A 82 -1.82 -5.10 25.73
N TYR A 83 -3.04 -4.58 25.77
CA TYR A 83 -4.08 -4.95 26.71
C TYR A 83 -5.33 -5.32 25.92
N MET A 84 -5.87 -6.51 26.15
CA MET A 84 -7.09 -6.98 25.54
C MET A 84 -8.09 -7.22 26.66
N TYR A 85 -9.22 -6.53 26.57
CA TYR A 85 -10.32 -6.64 27.52
C TYR A 85 -11.50 -7.33 26.84
N LEU A 86 -12.18 -8.16 27.61
CA LEU A 86 -13.41 -8.83 27.23
C LEU A 86 -14.48 -8.53 28.28
N SER A 87 -15.63 -8.04 27.84
CA SER A 87 -16.74 -7.71 28.72
C SER A 87 -18.06 -8.03 28.05
N GLU A 88 -19.05 -8.38 28.87
CA GLU A 88 -20.45 -8.56 28.47
C GLU A 88 -21.21 -7.23 28.41
N GLN A 89 -20.59 -6.16 28.90
CA GLN A 89 -21.19 -4.83 28.89
C GLN A 89 -21.04 -4.20 27.50
N GLU A 90 -22.14 -3.63 26.99
CA GLU A 90 -22.15 -2.92 25.70
C GLU A 90 -21.16 -1.74 25.67
N THR A 91 -21.03 -1.03 26.77
CA THR A 91 -20.03 0.04 26.95
C THR A 91 -19.06 -0.36 28.04
N PHE A 92 -17.82 -0.64 27.67
CA PHE A 92 -16.77 -0.96 28.63
C PHE A 92 -16.08 0.32 29.12
N THR A 93 -16.20 0.60 30.42
CA THR A 93 -15.57 1.76 31.08
C THR A 93 -14.56 1.38 32.16
N ASP A 94 -14.48 0.08 32.50
CA ASP A 94 -13.78 -0.41 33.68
C ASP A 94 -12.43 -1.06 33.34
N PHE A 95 -11.45 -0.23 32.96
CA PHE A 95 -10.10 -0.68 32.55
C PHE A 95 -9.24 -1.22 33.70
N ASP A 96 -9.64 -0.99 34.95
CA ASP A 96 -8.96 -1.49 36.14
C ASP A 96 -9.42 -2.90 36.53
N ASN A 97 -10.43 -3.44 35.86
CA ASN A 97 -10.96 -4.76 36.13
C ASN A 97 -10.05 -5.87 35.57
N GLU A 98 -9.31 -6.52 36.47
CA GLU A 98 -8.43 -7.64 36.12
C GLU A 98 -9.19 -8.85 35.56
N ASN A 99 -10.47 -9.04 35.93
CA ASN A 99 -11.27 -10.17 35.42
C ASN A 99 -11.65 -9.98 33.95
N ALA A 100 -11.79 -8.74 33.50
CA ALA A 100 -12.04 -8.41 32.10
C ALA A 100 -10.75 -8.45 31.25
N LEU A 101 -9.57 -8.37 31.87
CA LEU A 101 -8.29 -8.36 31.17
C LEU A 101 -7.91 -9.78 30.70
N VAL A 102 -8.35 -10.13 29.50
CA VAL A 102 -8.08 -11.44 28.92
C VAL A 102 -6.66 -11.57 28.41
N TRP A 103 -5.96 -10.50 28.04
CA TRP A 103 -4.56 -10.60 27.63
C TRP A 103 -3.76 -9.34 27.90
N LYS A 104 -2.60 -9.50 28.54
CA LYS A 104 -1.59 -8.46 28.71
C LYS A 104 -0.28 -8.93 28.12
N LYS A 105 0.28 -8.18 27.17
CA LYS A 105 1.60 -8.45 26.59
C LYS A 105 2.42 -7.17 26.63
N THR A 106 3.48 -7.18 27.44
CA THR A 106 4.35 -6.03 27.63
C THR A 106 5.61 -6.14 26.79
N GLY A 107 6.24 -5.00 26.51
CA GLY A 107 7.55 -4.95 25.85
C GLY A 107 7.51 -5.28 24.36
N LEU A 108 6.37 -5.07 23.70
CA LEU A 108 6.26 -5.17 22.25
C LEU A 108 7.03 -4.01 21.61
N MET A 109 7.87 -4.30 20.63
CA MET A 109 8.62 -3.28 19.90
C MET A 109 7.93 -2.99 18.56
N TYR A 110 7.56 -1.73 18.34
CA TYR A 110 6.92 -1.33 17.10
C TYR A 110 7.85 -1.52 15.90
N GLY A 111 7.42 -2.33 14.93
CA GLY A 111 8.18 -2.66 13.73
C GLY A 111 9.20 -3.79 13.92
N ASP A 112 9.08 -4.59 14.97
CA ASP A 112 9.79 -5.86 15.12
C ASP A 112 9.03 -7.00 14.41
N TRP A 113 9.72 -7.67 13.50
CA TRP A 113 9.20 -8.78 12.68
C TRP A 113 9.87 -10.12 13.02
N THR A 114 10.69 -10.13 14.07
CA THR A 114 11.54 -11.28 14.46
C THR A 114 11.23 -11.80 15.86
N SER A 115 10.45 -11.04 16.61
CA SER A 115 9.88 -11.44 17.90
C SER A 115 8.93 -12.64 17.79
N GLY A 116 8.40 -13.09 18.92
CA GLY A 116 7.37 -14.11 18.96
C GLY A 116 7.92 -15.54 19.03
N PRO A 117 7.08 -16.54 19.39
CA PRO A 117 7.51 -17.93 19.53
C PRO A 117 8.06 -18.54 18.24
N ASN A 118 7.55 -18.07 17.10
CA ASN A 118 7.90 -18.57 15.77
C ASN A 118 8.91 -17.68 15.03
N GLY A 119 9.34 -16.57 15.64
CA GLY A 119 10.31 -15.65 15.06
C GLY A 119 9.78 -14.80 13.90
N ASP A 120 8.45 -14.63 13.81
CA ASP A 120 7.75 -13.94 12.73
C ASP A 120 7.08 -12.62 13.17
N GLY A 121 7.31 -12.20 14.41
CA GLY A 121 6.67 -11.03 15.03
C GLY A 121 5.24 -11.29 15.54
N SER A 122 4.72 -12.51 15.37
CA SER A 122 3.35 -12.87 15.74
C SER A 122 3.27 -13.39 17.18
N TYR A 123 2.15 -13.08 17.85
CA TYR A 123 1.82 -13.62 19.16
C TYR A 123 0.38 -14.11 19.14
N GLU A 124 0.15 -15.32 19.65
CA GLU A 124 -1.15 -15.95 19.69
C GLU A 124 -1.53 -16.28 21.14
N LYS A 125 -2.81 -16.11 21.46
CA LYS A 125 -3.40 -16.55 22.73
C LYS A 125 -4.79 -17.13 22.45
N SER A 126 -5.00 -18.36 22.92
CA SER A 126 -6.30 -19.03 22.89
C SER A 126 -6.88 -19.09 24.29
N MET A 127 -8.18 -18.86 24.40
CA MET A 127 -8.95 -18.94 25.65
C MET A 127 -10.33 -19.47 25.31
N GLU A 128 -10.88 -20.30 26.19
CA GLU A 128 -12.26 -20.77 26.14
C GLU A 128 -13.07 -19.97 27.18
N ILE A 129 -14.23 -19.48 26.78
CA ILE A 129 -15.10 -18.63 27.59
C ILE A 129 -16.51 -19.18 27.44
N ASP A 130 -17.22 -19.31 28.55
CA ASP A 130 -18.63 -19.67 28.53
C ASP A 130 -19.42 -18.56 27.83
N THR A 131 -20.17 -18.90 26.78
CA THR A 131 -20.95 -17.92 26.02
C THR A 131 -22.03 -17.29 26.92
N PRO A 132 -21.97 -15.97 27.16
CA PRO A 132 -23.03 -15.28 27.88
C PRO A 132 -24.26 -15.12 26.98
N GLU A 133 -25.42 -14.93 27.62
CA GLU A 133 -26.72 -14.76 26.94
C GLU A 133 -26.78 -13.45 26.12
N ILE A 134 -25.88 -12.51 26.40
CA ILE A 134 -25.81 -11.16 25.81
C ILE A 134 -24.50 -11.02 25.01
N TYR A 135 -24.51 -10.19 23.97
CA TYR A 135 -23.39 -9.94 23.06
C TYR A 135 -22.06 -9.70 23.80
N ILE A 136 -21.00 -10.35 23.31
CA ILE A 136 -19.64 -10.16 23.83
C ILE A 136 -19.01 -8.95 23.14
N CYS A 137 -18.57 -7.96 23.92
CA CYS A 137 -17.76 -6.85 23.45
C CYS A 137 -16.28 -7.12 23.77
N SER A 138 -15.43 -7.06 22.75
CA SER A 138 -13.97 -7.11 22.92
C SER A 138 -13.36 -5.74 22.59
N ILE A 139 -12.44 -5.29 23.43
CA ILE A 139 -11.71 -4.03 23.24
C ILE A 139 -10.22 -4.32 23.28
N ILE A 140 -9.52 -3.85 22.26
CA ILE A 140 -8.06 -3.89 22.17
C ILE A 140 -7.52 -2.50 22.47
N TYR A 141 -6.70 -2.39 23.50
CA TYR A 141 -6.03 -1.17 23.91
C TYR A 141 -4.51 -1.34 23.80
N MET A 142 -3.85 -0.42 23.10
CA MET A 142 -2.39 -0.35 23.07
C MET A 142 -1.91 0.91 23.77
N SER A 143 -1.01 0.73 24.74
CA SER A 143 -0.40 1.82 25.48
C SER A 143 1.04 2.00 25.05
N LYS A 144 1.46 3.26 24.88
CA LYS A 144 2.86 3.61 24.70
C LYS A 144 3.51 3.65 26.06
N LYS A 145 4.67 3.01 26.19
CA LYS A 145 5.50 3.23 27.37
C LYS A 145 6.24 4.54 27.18
N ALA A 146 5.97 5.54 28.02
CA ALA A 146 6.78 6.74 28.09
C ALA A 146 8.20 6.30 28.50
N THR A 147 9.12 6.30 27.55
CA THR A 147 10.53 6.12 27.87
C THR A 147 10.96 7.42 28.50
N ASP A 148 11.15 7.43 29.82
CA ASP A 148 11.67 8.57 30.56
C ASP A 148 13.00 8.98 29.93
N MET A 149 12.95 9.97 29.03
CA MET A 149 14.14 10.62 28.52
C MET A 149 14.69 11.44 29.67
N ASN A 150 15.55 10.76 30.43
CA ASN A 150 16.50 11.27 31.38
C ASN A 150 16.76 12.77 31.19
N ARG A 151 16.09 13.57 32.02
CA ARG A 151 16.38 14.97 32.32
C ARG A 151 17.81 15.03 32.86
N LYS A 152 18.79 15.01 31.96
CA LYS A 152 20.19 15.28 32.27
C LYS A 152 20.31 16.76 32.59
N ASN A 153 20.10 17.10 33.86
CA ASN A 153 20.65 18.30 34.45
C ASN A 153 22.14 18.02 34.68
N ASN A 154 23.01 18.61 33.86
CA ASN A 154 24.31 19.13 34.29
C ASN A 154 24.67 20.31 33.41
#